data_AF-A0A0K2U628-F1
#
_entry.id   AF-A0A0K2U628-F1
#
_cell.length_a   1.000
_cell.length_b   1.000
_cell.length_c   1.000
_cell.angle_alpha   90.00
_cell.angle_beta   90.00
_cell.angle_gamma   90.00
#
_symmetry.space_group_name_H-M   'P 1'
#
loop_
_entity.id
_entity.type
_entity.pdbx_description
1 polymer ?
#
loop_
_entity_poly.entity_id
_entity_poly.type
_entity_poly.pdbx_seq_one_letter_code
_entity_poly.pdbx_strand_id
1 'polypeptide(L)'
;MFRRAFLFTKAKILFFLLSLTAVLIILHVPSIKHSEKKVMVPIWPMNQSRDVDTYVKSNFLLEPDDVCSKSKELIVFITSSPRNFEKRESIRSSWAKDAPSNVGVIFVLGQYQDLHRMNLALDIGT
;
A
#
# COMPACT_ATOMS: atom_id res chain seq x y z
N MET A 1 -4.51 -72.10 5.81
CA MET A 1 -4.25 -71.21 4.64
C MET A 1 -4.96 -69.85 4.72
N PHE A 2 -6.19 -69.77 5.25
CA PHE A 2 -7.02 -68.53 5.27
C PHE A 2 -6.49 -67.33 6.10
N ARG A 3 -5.77 -67.55 7.21
CA ARG A 3 -5.26 -66.44 8.05
C ARG A 3 -4.22 -65.54 7.37
N ARG A 4 -3.38 -66.09 6.49
CA ARG A 4 -2.35 -65.33 5.77
C ARG A 4 -2.97 -64.44 4.70
N ALA A 5 -3.93 -64.95 3.93
CA ALA A 5 -4.67 -64.18 2.94
C ALA A 5 -5.38 -62.97 3.57
N PHE A 6 -6.04 -63.15 4.72
CA PHE A 6 -6.73 -62.09 5.44
C PHE A 6 -5.79 -60.98 5.96
N LEU A 7 -4.59 -61.35 6.41
CA LEU A 7 -3.55 -60.39 6.82
C LEU A 7 -3.01 -59.59 5.63
N PHE A 8 -2.81 -60.22 4.47
CA PHE A 8 -2.39 -59.51 3.26
C PHE A 8 -3.47 -58.55 2.75
N THR A 9 -4.74 -58.90 2.86
CA THR A 9 -5.85 -57.99 2.50
C THR A 9 -5.89 -56.78 3.43
N LYS A 10 -5.75 -56.98 4.76
CA LYS A 10 -5.69 -55.88 5.72
C LYS A 10 -4.46 -54.98 5.53
N ALA A 11 -3.30 -55.56 5.24
CA ALA A 11 -2.08 -54.80 4.96
C ALA A 11 -2.21 -53.95 3.69
N LYS A 12 -2.84 -54.48 2.63
CA LYS A 12 -3.14 -53.71 1.40
C LYS A 12 -4.12 -52.57 1.66
N ILE A 13 -5.17 -52.80 2.45
CA ILE A 13 -6.13 -51.75 2.84
C ILE A 13 -5.43 -50.68 3.68
N LEU A 14 -4.58 -51.06 4.64
CA LEU A 14 -3.82 -50.12 5.46
C LEU A 14 -2.87 -49.27 4.61
N PHE A 15 -2.17 -49.88 3.65
CA PHE A 15 -1.28 -49.17 2.74
C PHE A 15 -2.06 -48.19 1.84
N PHE A 16 -3.23 -48.59 1.34
CA PHE A 16 -4.09 -47.72 0.55
C PHE A 16 -4.59 -46.52 1.37
N LEU A 17 -5.00 -46.74 2.62
CA LEU A 17 -5.42 -45.67 3.53
C LEU A 17 -4.28 -44.69 3.84
N LEU A 18 -3.07 -45.18 4.09
CA LEU A 18 -1.88 -44.34 4.32
C LEU A 18 -1.48 -43.54 3.07
N SER A 19 -1.61 -44.13 1.88
CA SER A 19 -1.37 -43.44 0.62
C SER A 19 -2.40 -42.34 0.39
N LEU A 20 -3.69 -42.61 0.64
CA LEU A 20 -4.77 -41.64 0.47
C LEU A 20 -4.61 -40.44 1.42
N THR A 21 -4.26 -40.65 2.69
CA THR A 21 -4.02 -39.55 3.64
C THR A 21 -2.82 -38.70 3.23
N ALA A 22 -1.73 -39.31 2.75
CA ALA A 22 -0.58 -38.58 2.25
C ALA A 22 -0.92 -37.67 1.05
N VAL A 23 -1.71 -38.16 0.09
CA VAL A 23 -2.17 -37.37 -1.06
C VAL A 23 -3.05 -36.20 -0.60
N LEU A 24 -3.96 -36.42 0.34
CA LEU A 24 -4.82 -35.35 0.88
C LEU A 24 -4.00 -34.24 1.57
N ILE A 25 -2.95 -34.62 2.32
CA ILE A 25 -2.02 -33.66 2.94
C ILE A 25 -1.32 -32.85 1.86
N ILE A 26 -0.73 -33.48 0.84
CA ILE A 26 -0.03 -32.80 -0.27
C ILE A 26 -0.95 -31.82 -1.01
N LEU A 27 -2.21 -32.20 -1.23
CA LEU A 27 -3.21 -31.33 -1.87
C LEU A 27 -3.61 -30.13 -1.00
N HIS A 28 -3.41 -30.19 0.32
CA HIS A 28 -3.68 -29.08 1.25
C HIS A 28 -2.46 -28.19 1.50
N VAL A 29 -1.24 -28.63 1.15
CA VAL A 29 0.00 -27.82 1.26
C VAL A 29 -0.07 -26.47 0.53
N PRO A 30 -0.66 -26.31 -0.68
CA PRO A 30 -0.65 -25.01 -1.36
C PRO A 30 -1.55 -23.97 -0.69
N SER A 31 -2.29 -24.31 0.38
CA SER A 31 -3.04 -23.34 1.20
C SER A 31 -2.23 -22.77 2.37
N ILE A 32 -0.97 -23.20 2.56
CA ILE A 32 -0.07 -22.56 3.52
C ILE A 32 0.37 -21.24 2.88
N LYS A 33 -0.35 -20.15 3.21
CA LYS A 33 0.04 -18.79 2.85
C LYS A 33 1.51 -18.61 3.21
N HIS A 34 2.36 -18.43 2.21
CA HIS A 34 3.75 -18.11 2.45
C HIS A 34 3.77 -16.83 3.29
N SER A 35 4.22 -16.94 4.53
CA SER A 35 4.52 -15.77 5.35
C SER A 35 5.63 -15.03 4.62
N GLU A 36 5.29 -13.93 3.96
CA GLU A 36 6.25 -13.10 3.28
C GLU A 36 7.31 -12.70 4.30
N LYS A 37 8.56 -13.15 4.07
CA LYS A 37 9.69 -12.70 4.86
C LYS A 37 9.77 -11.19 4.70
N LYS A 38 9.37 -10.45 5.73
CA LYS A 38 9.49 -8.99 5.78
C LYS A 38 10.97 -8.63 5.57
N VAL A 39 11.31 -8.20 4.36
CA VAL A 39 12.67 -7.78 4.02
C VAL A 39 12.99 -6.54 4.84
N MET A 40 13.90 -6.67 5.81
CA MET A 40 14.27 -5.57 6.70
C MET A 40 15.15 -4.58 5.93
N VAL A 41 14.65 -3.36 5.71
CA VAL A 41 15.45 -2.27 5.13
C VAL A 41 15.97 -1.43 6.30
N PRO A 42 17.29 -1.19 6.42
CA PRO A 42 17.93 -0.61 7.63
C PRO A 42 17.42 0.77 8.08
N ILE A 43 16.64 1.48 7.25
CA ILE A 43 16.28 2.90 7.44
C ILE A 43 14.82 3.06 7.92
N TRP A 44 14.02 1.99 7.95
CA TRP A 44 12.60 2.11 8.25
C TRP A 44 12.31 1.95 9.75
N PRO A 45 11.56 2.87 10.39
CA PRO A 45 11.21 2.75 11.80
C PRO A 45 10.21 1.60 12.02
N MET A 46 10.41 0.81 13.07
CA MET A 46 9.64 -0.40 13.38
C MET A 46 8.15 -0.16 13.63
N ASN A 47 7.75 1.09 13.86
CA ASN A 47 6.37 1.49 14.14
C ASN A 47 5.57 1.84 12.88
N GLN A 48 6.13 1.64 11.68
CA GLN A 48 5.43 1.92 10.42
C GLN A 48 5.07 0.62 9.69
N SER A 49 3.80 0.51 9.29
CA SER A 49 3.32 -0.58 8.45
C SER A 49 3.98 -0.51 7.07
N ARG A 50 4.04 -1.64 6.38
CA ARG A 50 4.36 -1.72 4.94
C ARG A 50 3.18 -2.20 4.12
N ASP A 51 2.05 -2.37 4.78
CA ASP A 51 0.82 -2.81 4.15
C ASP A 51 0.29 -1.68 3.28
N VAL A 52 0.50 -1.79 1.98
CA VAL A 52 0.06 -0.81 0.99
C VAL A 52 -1.46 -0.61 1.08
N ASP A 53 -2.24 -1.65 1.40
CA ASP A 53 -3.68 -1.54 1.57
C ASP A 53 -4.07 -0.64 2.75
N THR A 54 -3.21 -0.55 3.77
CA THR A 54 -3.41 0.41 4.88
C THR A 54 -3.14 1.86 4.49
N TYR A 55 -2.35 2.10 3.46
CA TYR A 55 -2.02 3.45 2.95
C TYR A 55 -2.91 3.88 1.78
N VAL A 56 -3.36 2.94 0.96
CA VAL A 56 -4.12 3.20 -0.29
C VAL A 56 -5.59 3.53 -0.04
N LYS A 57 -6.07 3.40 1.21
CA LYS A 57 -7.38 3.89 1.61
C LYS A 57 -7.37 5.42 1.78
N SER A 58 -6.96 6.15 0.74
CA SER A 58 -6.83 7.60 0.73
C SER A 58 -8.01 8.22 0.02
N ASN A 59 -8.90 8.87 0.78
CA ASN A 59 -9.75 9.91 0.23
C ASN A 59 -8.90 11.18 0.16
N PHE A 60 -8.77 11.78 -1.02
CA PHE A 60 -8.13 13.09 -1.11
C PHE A 60 -9.04 14.11 -0.41
N LEU A 61 -8.49 14.81 0.58
CA LEU A 61 -9.22 15.87 1.28
C LEU A 61 -9.28 17.15 0.43
N LEU A 62 -8.26 17.37 -0.39
CA LEU A 62 -8.12 18.52 -1.28
C LEU A 62 -7.72 18.00 -2.65
N GLU A 63 -8.54 18.28 -3.65
CA GLU A 63 -8.26 17.98 -5.05
C GLU A 63 -8.13 19.29 -5.83
N PRO A 64 -7.18 19.40 -6.76
CA PRO A 64 -7.06 20.57 -7.61
C PRO A 64 -8.11 20.52 -8.72
N ASP A 65 -9.10 21.42 -8.66
CA ASP A 65 -10.26 21.40 -9.58
C ASP A 65 -9.87 21.65 -11.06
N ASP A 66 -8.84 22.47 -11.32
CA ASP A 66 -8.59 23.01 -12.67
C ASP A 66 -7.23 22.65 -13.29
N VAL A 67 -6.35 21.98 -12.55
CA VAL A 67 -4.99 21.70 -13.04
C VAL A 67 -4.99 20.66 -14.17
N CYS A 68 -5.91 19.69 -14.11
CA CYS A 68 -6.01 18.61 -15.08
C CYS A 68 -7.09 18.83 -16.15
N SER A 69 -7.89 19.90 -16.05
CA SER A 69 -9.05 20.17 -16.93
C SER A 69 -8.64 20.56 -18.36
N LYS A 70 -7.40 21.01 -18.56
CA LYS A 70 -6.79 21.26 -19.87
C LYS A 70 -5.65 20.28 -20.09
N SER A 71 -5.43 19.88 -21.34
CA SER A 71 -4.26 19.06 -21.69
C SER A 71 -2.98 19.79 -21.28
N LYS A 72 -2.24 19.18 -20.35
CA LYS A 72 -0.93 19.66 -19.90
C LYS A 72 0.14 18.80 -20.55
N GLU A 73 1.22 19.43 -21.00
CA GLU A 73 2.39 18.73 -21.54
C GLU A 73 3.31 18.27 -20.39
N LEU A 74 3.28 18.97 -19.25
CA LEU A 74 4.07 18.66 -18.08
C LEU A 74 3.28 18.95 -16.80
N ILE A 75 3.31 18.01 -15.85
CA ILE A 75 2.81 18.20 -14.49
C ILE A 75 3.97 17.99 -13.51
N VAL A 76 4.23 19.00 -12.68
CA VAL A 76 5.27 18.97 -11.66
C VAL A 76 4.62 18.74 -10.31
N PHE A 77 4.91 17.59 -9.71
CA PHE A 77 4.48 17.26 -8.34
C PHE A 77 5.56 17.64 -7.34
N ILE A 78 5.19 18.47 -6.36
CA ILE A 78 6.08 18.92 -5.29
C ILE A 78 5.59 18.33 -3.98
N THR A 79 6.33 17.38 -3.43
CA THR A 79 6.02 16.80 -2.12
C THR A 79 6.45 17.75 -1.01
N SER A 80 5.56 18.01 -0.07
CA SER A 80 5.85 18.91 1.04
C SER A 80 5.04 18.56 2.29
N SER A 81 5.52 18.95 3.46
CA SER A 81 4.75 18.88 4.70
C SER A 81 3.84 20.12 4.81
N PRO A 82 2.60 20.02 5.33
CA PRO A 82 1.75 21.18 5.57
C PRO A 82 2.44 22.34 6.30
N ARG A 83 3.32 22.03 7.26
CA ARG A 83 4.12 23.02 8.03
C ARG A 83 5.06 23.88 7.19
N ASN A 84 5.50 23.40 6.03
CA ASN A 84 6.42 24.12 5.14
C ASN A 84 5.70 25.16 4.27
N PHE A 85 4.77 25.93 4.84
CA PHE A 85 3.96 26.88 4.08
C PHE A 85 4.82 27.92 3.38
N GLU A 86 5.73 28.58 4.09
CA GLU A 86 6.61 29.62 3.54
C GLU A 86 7.48 29.09 2.37
N LYS A 87 7.93 27.84 2.46
CA LYS A 87 8.71 27.22 1.37
C LYS A 87 7.86 27.00 0.12
N ARG A 88 6.62 26.53 0.30
CA ARG A 88 5.66 26.41 -0.82
C ARG A 88 5.34 27.78 -1.39
N GLU A 89 5.19 28.79 -0.55
CA GLU A 89 4.91 30.16 -0.97
C GLU A 89 6.05 30.75 -1.80
N SER A 90 7.30 30.56 -1.36
CA SER A 90 8.47 30.96 -2.16
C SER A 90 8.51 30.30 -3.53
N ILE A 91 8.06 29.04 -3.64
CA ILE A 91 7.91 28.36 -4.93
C ILE A 91 6.78 28.99 -5.76
N ARG A 92 5.60 29.20 -5.16
CA ARG A 92 4.45 29.84 -5.82
C ARG A 92 4.78 31.23 -6.33
N SER A 93 5.55 32.01 -5.57
CA SER A 93 5.93 33.38 -5.90
C SER A 93 7.16 33.49 -6.80
N SER A 94 7.79 32.36 -7.16
CA SER A 94 8.94 32.31 -8.07
C SER A 94 8.58 31.59 -9.37
N TRP A 95 9.33 30.57 -9.76
CA TRP A 95 9.21 29.91 -11.06
C TRP A 95 7.83 29.31 -11.32
N ALA A 96 7.07 28.95 -10.28
CA ALA A 96 5.73 28.39 -10.46
C ALA A 96 4.70 29.46 -10.88
N LYS A 97 4.94 30.73 -10.55
CA LYS A 97 4.12 31.87 -11.01
C LYS A 97 4.25 32.08 -12.51
N ASP A 98 5.47 31.95 -13.01
CA ASP A 98 5.83 32.20 -14.41
C ASP A 98 5.75 30.92 -15.26
N ALA A 99 5.18 29.84 -14.70
CA ALA A 99 5.03 28.58 -15.40
C ALA A 99 4.13 28.75 -16.64
N PRO A 100 4.52 28.23 -17.81
CA PRO A 100 3.69 28.26 -19.00
C PRO A 100 2.32 27.61 -18.78
N SER A 101 1.29 28.05 -19.51
CA SER A 101 -0.09 27.57 -19.33
C SER A 101 -0.29 26.06 -19.61
N ASN A 102 0.60 25.43 -20.37
CA ASN A 102 0.67 23.99 -20.64
C ASN A 102 1.41 23.20 -19.55
N VAL A 103 1.94 23.87 -18.53
CA VAL A 103 2.54 23.27 -17.34
C VAL A 103 1.56 23.36 -16.16
N GLY A 104 1.44 22.29 -15.40
CA GLY A 104 0.70 22.25 -14.14
C GLY A 104 1.64 22.04 -12.96
N VAL A 105 1.45 22.76 -11.85
CA VAL A 105 2.24 22.59 -10.62
C VAL A 105 1.29 22.19 -9.50
N ILE A 106 1.55 21.05 -8.85
CA ILE A 106 0.71 20.49 -7.80
C ILE A 106 1.55 20.23 -6.55
N PHE A 107 1.11 20.73 -5.40
CA PHE A 107 1.70 20.39 -4.12
C PHE A 107 1.01 19.17 -3.52
N VAL A 108 1.76 18.10 -3.29
CA VAL A 108 1.26 16.89 -2.63
C VAL A 108 1.57 17.00 -1.15
N LEU A 109 0.51 17.03 -0.34
CA LEU A 109 0.58 17.20 1.11
C LEU A 109 0.02 15.95 1.79
N GLY A 110 0.71 15.50 2.85
CA GLY A 110 0.15 14.52 3.77
C GLY A 110 -0.80 15.16 4.78
N GLN A 111 -1.65 14.35 5.40
CA GLN A 111 -2.41 14.80 6.57
C GLN A 111 -1.44 15.04 7.73
N TYR A 112 -1.58 16.21 8.35
CA TYR A 112 -0.80 16.57 9.53
C TYR A 112 -1.77 16.84 10.67
N GLN A 113 -1.75 15.96 11.68
CA GLN A 113 -2.51 16.16 12.91
C GLN A 113 -1.73 17.14 13.80
N ASP A 114 -2.19 18.38 13.81
CA ASP A 114 -1.66 19.37 14.74
C ASP A 114 -2.25 19.09 16.12
N LEU A 115 -1.47 18.48 17.02
CA LEU A 115 -1.88 18.22 18.41
C LEU A 115 -2.18 19.52 19.19
N HIS A 116 -1.95 20.71 18.61
CA HIS A 116 -2.07 22.00 19.29
C HIS A 116 -2.72 23.16 18.53
N ARG A 117 -3.34 22.98 17.36
CA ARG A 117 -4.06 24.09 16.68
C ARG A 117 -5.36 23.67 16.00
N MET A 118 -6.35 23.29 16.80
CA MET A 118 -7.73 23.66 16.48
C MET A 118 -7.85 25.15 16.81
N ASN A 119 -7.78 26.05 15.82
CA ASN A 119 -8.27 27.45 15.85
C ASN A 119 -7.78 28.32 14.67
N LEU A 120 -7.45 27.76 13.50
CA LEU A 120 -7.31 28.56 12.28
C LEU A 120 -8.15 27.89 11.19
N ALA A 121 -9.43 28.25 11.24
CA ALA A 121 -10.40 27.99 10.20
C ALA A 121 -9.92 28.61 8.87
N LEU A 122 -10.24 27.92 7.77
CA LEU A 122 -10.51 28.47 6.44
C LEU A 122 -9.63 29.66 6.01
N ASP A 123 -8.59 29.39 5.23
CA ASP A 123 -8.06 30.38 4.29
C ASP A 123 -8.22 29.82 2.87
N ILE A 124 -9.38 30.12 2.30
CA ILE A 124 -9.62 30.16 0.86
C ILE A 124 -9.15 31.55 0.42
N GLY A 125 -8.05 31.60 -0.32
CA GLY A 125 -7.53 32.82 -0.92
C GLY A 125 -7.35 32.59 -2.41
N THR A 126 -8.16 33.31 -3.19
CA THR A 126 -8.10 33.52 -4.64
C THR A 126 -6.73 33.91 -5.15
#